data_AF-A0A958ZIW9-F1
#
_entry.id   AF-A0A958ZIW9-F1
#
_cell.length_a   1.000
_cell.length_b   1.000
_cell.length_c   1.000
_cell.angle_alpha   90.00
_cell.angle_beta   90.00
_cell.angle_gamma   90.00
#
_symmetry.space_group_name_H-M   'P 1'
#
loop_
_entity.id
_entity.type
_entity.pdbx_description
1 polymer ?
#
loop_
_entity_poly.entity_id
_entity_poly.type
_entity_poly.pdbx_seq_one_letter_code
_entity_poly.pdbx_strand_id
1 'polypeptide(L)'
;MTSQKQYTGPYSGIPKDLLAGTVVFLVALPLCLGIALASGAPMFAGIISGIIGGIVVGSLSGSHTSVSGPAAGLTAIIATQILELGSFQAFLLATVFAGVFQVIMGFFRAGFIAAFFPSTVIKGLLAAIGIILILKQIPHLLGHDPDLVGEMAFIQPDGQSTFSELIQTFFSIQPGAAMIGLLSLGFLFFWDKVKRLKENPIPSALLVVLLGIFLNYLMKIFFPEWEVTHSHLVQLPIAANSAEAFAFIQLPDFSQLINPSIYLTGFVVAMVASLETLLNLEAVDKLDPLRRHSPPNR
;
A
#
# COMPACT_ATOMS: atom_id res chain seq x y z
N MET A 1 4.13 18.88 -23.45
CA MET A 1 4.47 19.87 -22.40
C MET A 1 3.25 20.74 -22.15
N THR A 2 2.30 20.27 -21.35
CA THR A 2 1.18 21.09 -20.90
C THR A 2 1.67 21.97 -19.76
N SER A 3 1.57 23.29 -19.95
CA SER A 3 1.83 24.30 -18.93
C SER A 3 1.00 23.97 -17.68
N GLN A 4 1.62 23.38 -16.66
CA GLN A 4 0.99 23.23 -15.36
C GLN A 4 0.98 24.61 -14.71
N LYS A 5 -0.20 25.22 -14.62
CA LYS A 5 -0.40 26.46 -13.87
C LYS A 5 0.17 26.27 -12.46
N GLN A 6 1.21 27.03 -12.13
CA GLN A 6 1.70 27.14 -10.76
C GLN A 6 0.56 27.62 -9.88
N TYR A 7 0.23 26.82 -8.87
CA TYR A 7 -0.73 27.15 -7.82
C TYR A 7 -0.03 28.13 -6.87
N THR A 8 -0.19 29.43 -7.10
CA THR A 8 0.57 30.52 -6.45
C THR A 8 0.00 30.95 -5.08
N GLY A 9 -0.75 30.09 -4.40
CA GLY A 9 -1.25 30.38 -3.05
C GLY A 9 -1.29 29.15 -2.13
N PRO A 10 -1.12 29.32 -0.80
CA PRO A 10 -0.97 28.22 0.16
C PRO A 10 -2.17 27.26 0.23
N TYR A 11 -3.34 27.68 -0.26
CA TYR A 11 -4.59 26.91 -0.20
C TYR A 11 -5.11 26.48 -1.58
N SER A 12 -4.40 26.82 -2.65
CA SER A 12 -4.88 26.61 -4.02
C SER A 12 -4.79 25.15 -4.50
N GLY A 13 -4.07 24.30 -3.76
CA GLY A 13 -3.96 22.84 -3.99
C GLY A 13 -4.98 21.98 -3.26
N ILE A 14 -5.61 22.47 -2.19
CA ILE A 14 -6.50 21.68 -1.30
C ILE A 14 -7.53 20.83 -2.04
N PRO A 15 -8.34 21.35 -3.00
CA PRO A 15 -9.35 20.51 -3.64
C PRO A 15 -8.74 19.39 -4.47
N LYS A 16 -7.56 19.61 -5.06
CA LYS A 16 -6.83 18.60 -5.82
C LYS A 16 -6.19 17.57 -4.90
N ASP A 17 -5.60 18.03 -3.80
CA ASP A 17 -4.97 17.16 -2.80
C ASP A 17 -6.02 16.28 -2.10
N LEU A 18 -7.22 16.81 -1.84
CA LEU A 18 -8.33 16.04 -1.28
C LEU A 18 -8.81 14.95 -2.24
N LEU A 19 -8.99 15.29 -3.52
CA LEU A 19 -9.39 14.32 -4.56
C LEU A 19 -8.31 13.25 -4.76
N ALA A 20 -7.04 13.65 -4.86
CA ALA A 20 -5.92 12.71 -4.98
C ALA A 20 -5.81 11.82 -3.74
N GLY A 21 -5.91 12.39 -2.53
CA GLY A 21 -5.91 11.64 -1.27
C GLY A 21 -7.06 10.64 -1.18
N THR A 22 -8.24 10.98 -1.70
CA THR A 22 -9.37 10.04 -1.77
C THR A 22 -9.07 8.85 -2.68
N VAL A 23 -8.45 9.10 -3.84
CA VAL A 23 -8.03 8.01 -4.75
C VAL A 23 -6.96 7.14 -4.11
N VAL A 24 -5.95 7.76 -3.50
CA VAL A 24 -4.89 7.05 -2.78
C VAL A 24 -5.47 6.21 -1.66
N PHE A 25 -6.43 6.74 -0.88
CA PHE A 25 -7.11 6.00 0.17
C PHE A 25 -7.83 4.75 -0.35
N LEU A 26 -8.59 4.87 -1.44
CA LEU A 26 -9.32 3.73 -2.03
C LEU A 26 -8.37 2.60 -2.49
N VAL A 27 -7.17 2.96 -2.97
CA VAL A 27 -6.16 1.98 -3.40
C VAL A 27 -5.34 1.45 -2.22
N ALA A 28 -5.08 2.29 -1.21
CA ALA A 28 -4.25 1.94 -0.06
C ALA A 28 -4.97 1.04 0.95
N LEU A 29 -6.29 1.16 1.10
CA LEU A 29 -7.06 0.40 2.09
C LEU A 29 -6.90 -1.13 1.90
N PRO A 30 -7.14 -1.71 0.72
CA PRO A 30 -6.97 -3.15 0.51
C PRO A 30 -5.52 -3.59 0.73
N LEU A 31 -4.56 -2.78 0.27
CA LEU A 31 -3.13 -3.05 0.44
C LEU A 31 -2.72 -3.09 1.92
N CYS A 32 -3.23 -2.17 2.75
CA CYS A 32 -2.97 -2.16 4.18
C CYS A 32 -3.47 -3.45 4.86
N LEU A 33 -4.65 -3.94 4.44
CA LEU A 33 -5.25 -5.15 4.98
C LEU A 33 -4.44 -6.40 4.61
N GLY A 34 -4.11 -6.58 3.33
CA GLY A 34 -3.38 -7.78 2.92
C GLY A 34 -1.91 -7.77 3.36
N ILE A 35 -1.25 -6.61 3.43
CA ILE A 35 0.11 -6.55 4.01
C ILE A 35 0.08 -6.98 5.48
N ALA A 36 -0.88 -6.49 6.28
CA ALA A 36 -0.98 -6.88 7.68
C ALA A 36 -1.21 -8.39 7.84
N LEU A 37 -2.13 -8.95 7.04
CA LEU A 37 -2.41 -10.37 7.10
C LEU A 37 -1.24 -11.24 6.63
N ALA A 38 -0.58 -10.86 5.53
CA ALA A 38 0.59 -11.55 5.02
C ALA A 38 1.79 -11.47 6.00
N SER A 39 1.83 -10.42 6.83
CA SER A 39 2.75 -10.31 7.96
C SER A 39 2.37 -11.17 9.17
N GLY A 40 1.22 -11.85 9.17
CA GLY A 40 0.70 -12.55 10.35
C GLY A 40 0.23 -11.59 11.47
N ALA A 41 0.05 -10.31 11.15
CA ALA A 41 -0.44 -9.29 12.07
C ALA A 41 -1.98 -9.17 11.99
N PRO A 42 -2.64 -8.64 13.04
CA PRO A 42 -4.06 -8.32 12.97
C PRO A 42 -4.34 -7.35 11.80
N MET A 43 -5.36 -7.63 10.98
CA MET A 43 -5.72 -6.79 9.83
C MET A 43 -5.90 -5.31 10.19
N PHE A 44 -6.48 -5.04 11.37
CA PHE A 44 -6.69 -3.68 11.85
C PHE A 44 -5.37 -2.93 12.12
N ALA A 45 -4.28 -3.63 12.45
CA ALA A 45 -2.97 -3.01 12.64
C ALA A 45 -2.43 -2.39 11.34
N GLY A 46 -2.73 -2.99 10.17
CA GLY A 46 -2.39 -2.42 8.87
C GLY A 46 -3.12 -1.10 8.61
N ILE A 47 -4.42 -1.07 8.91
CA ILE A 47 -5.23 0.16 8.80
C ILE A 47 -4.69 1.24 9.74
N ILE A 48 -4.44 0.90 11.02
CA ILE A 48 -3.87 1.84 12.00
C ILE A 48 -2.53 2.39 11.50
N SER A 49 -1.64 1.52 11.03
CA SER A 49 -0.33 1.92 10.50
C SER A 49 -0.47 2.85 9.30
N GLY A 50 -1.42 2.59 8.39
CA GLY A 50 -1.71 3.49 7.26
C GLY A 50 -2.24 4.85 7.69
N ILE A 51 -3.15 4.90 8.67
CA ILE A 51 -3.71 6.16 9.20
C ILE A 51 -2.62 6.97 9.92
N ILE A 52 -1.89 6.34 10.84
CA ILE A 52 -0.84 7.00 11.62
C ILE A 52 0.31 7.44 10.70
N GLY A 53 0.75 6.57 9.78
CA GLY A 53 1.77 6.89 8.79
C GLY A 53 1.36 8.08 7.92
N GLY A 54 0.16 8.05 7.35
CA GLY A 54 -0.36 9.14 6.51
C GLY A 54 -0.47 10.48 7.23
N ILE A 55 -0.91 10.50 8.49
CA ILE A 55 -1.09 11.73 9.26
C ILE A 55 0.25 12.23 9.83
N VAL A 56 0.99 11.39 10.54
CA VAL A 56 2.21 11.78 11.28
C VAL A 56 3.35 12.01 10.30
N VAL A 57 3.64 11.06 9.41
CA VAL A 57 4.73 11.21 8.43
C VAL A 57 4.36 12.27 7.38
N GLY A 58 3.09 12.31 6.94
CA GLY A 58 2.62 13.32 6.00
C GLY A 58 2.76 14.76 6.53
N SER A 59 2.52 14.97 7.83
CA SER A 59 2.68 16.30 8.45
C SER A 59 4.13 16.65 8.80
N LEU A 60 4.97 15.67 9.12
CA LEU A 60 6.33 15.89 9.62
C LEU A 60 7.43 15.79 8.56
N SER A 61 7.29 14.97 7.51
CA SER A 61 8.38 14.63 6.58
C SER A 61 8.87 15.81 5.73
N GLY A 62 7.98 16.73 5.37
CA GLY A 62 8.28 17.78 4.39
C GLY A 62 8.36 17.29 2.93
N SER A 63 7.99 16.03 2.66
CA SER A 63 7.73 15.55 1.30
C SER A 63 6.33 15.95 0.85
N HIS A 64 6.20 16.42 -0.38
CA HIS A 64 4.94 16.91 -0.93
C HIS A 64 4.12 15.85 -1.67
N THR A 65 4.73 14.73 -2.04
CA THR A 65 4.14 13.71 -2.93
C THR A 65 4.26 12.30 -2.38
N SER A 66 4.98 12.10 -1.27
CA SER A 66 5.09 10.80 -0.61
C SER A 66 3.83 10.44 0.18
N VAL A 67 3.52 9.15 0.21
CA VAL A 67 2.48 8.53 1.02
C VAL A 67 3.15 7.50 1.92
N SER A 68 2.70 7.39 3.18
CA SER A 68 3.26 6.47 4.16
C SER A 68 2.19 5.50 4.68
N GLY A 69 2.58 4.25 4.87
CA GLY A 69 1.73 3.15 5.35
C GLY A 69 2.52 1.84 5.39
N PRO A 70 1.83 0.69 5.58
CA PRO A 70 2.46 -0.63 5.57
C PRO A 70 3.21 -0.89 4.25
N ALA A 71 4.45 -1.37 4.35
CA ALA A 71 5.31 -1.61 3.20
C ALA A 71 5.40 -3.09 2.86
N ALA A 72 5.14 -3.43 1.59
CA ALA A 72 5.18 -4.81 1.12
C ALA A 72 6.58 -5.43 1.21
N GLY A 73 7.65 -4.61 1.11
CA GLY A 73 9.04 -5.07 1.24
C GLY A 73 9.38 -5.58 2.64
N LEU A 74 8.64 -5.14 3.66
CA LEU A 74 8.85 -5.54 5.05
C LEU A 74 7.99 -6.74 5.47
N THR A 75 7.01 -7.17 4.66
CA THR A 75 6.00 -8.17 5.05
C THR A 75 6.62 -9.45 5.61
N ALA A 76 7.56 -10.05 4.87
CA ALA A 76 8.23 -11.28 5.26
C ALA A 76 9.12 -11.10 6.52
N ILE A 77 9.78 -9.95 6.64
CA ILE A 77 10.59 -9.63 7.83
C ILE A 77 9.69 -9.51 9.04
N ILE A 78 8.56 -8.81 8.92
CA ILE A 78 7.61 -8.66 10.03
C ILE A 78 7.04 -10.03 10.42
N ALA A 79 6.67 -10.87 9.45
CA ALA A 79 6.17 -12.21 9.72
C ALA A 79 7.17 -13.07 10.51
N THR A 80 8.43 -13.10 10.09
CA THR A 80 9.47 -13.87 10.79
C THR A 80 9.72 -13.31 12.19
N GLN A 81 9.77 -11.99 12.34
CA GLN A 81 10.02 -11.35 13.62
C GLN A 81 8.87 -11.52 14.62
N ILE A 82 7.61 -11.52 14.18
CA ILE A 82 6.46 -11.82 15.04
C ILE A 82 6.57 -13.26 15.58
N LEU A 83 6.94 -14.22 14.72
CA LEU A 83 7.12 -15.62 15.12
C LEU A 83 8.30 -15.79 16.08
N GLU A 84 9.45 -15.16 15.79
CA GLU A 84 10.65 -15.22 16.63
C GLU A 84 10.45 -14.60 18.02
N LEU A 85 9.71 -13.48 18.09
CA LEU A 85 9.37 -12.82 19.36
C LEU A 85 8.21 -13.50 20.10
N GLY A 86 7.53 -14.45 19.46
CA GLY A 86 6.45 -15.28 20.03
C GLY A 86 5.13 -14.55 20.24
N SER A 87 5.03 -13.24 20.01
CA SER A 87 3.78 -12.48 20.08
C SER A 87 3.82 -11.19 19.27
N PHE A 88 2.65 -10.76 18.79
CA PHE A 88 2.51 -9.48 18.11
C PHE A 88 2.76 -8.29 19.06
N GLN A 89 2.37 -8.40 20.34
CA GLN A 89 2.60 -7.36 21.35
C GLN A 89 4.10 -7.15 21.64
N ALA A 90 4.91 -8.21 21.60
CA ALA A 90 6.36 -8.10 21.67
C ALA A 90 6.93 -7.41 20.41
N PHE A 91 6.42 -7.74 19.23
CA PHE A 91 6.78 -7.04 17.99
C PHE A 91 6.41 -5.55 18.01
N LEU A 92 5.28 -5.18 18.61
CA LEU A 92 4.92 -3.76 18.82
C LEU A 92 5.96 -3.04 19.68
N LEU A 93 6.49 -3.69 20.72
CA LEU A 93 7.59 -3.12 21.51
C LEU A 93 8.86 -2.95 20.67
N ALA A 94 9.22 -3.94 19.86
CA ALA A 94 10.34 -3.83 18.92
C ALA A 94 10.13 -2.68 17.92
N THR A 95 8.90 -2.47 17.45
CA THR A 95 8.53 -1.36 16.55
C THR A 95 8.71 0.01 17.21
N VAL A 96 8.40 0.14 18.50
CA VAL A 96 8.70 1.36 19.27
C VAL A 96 10.20 1.64 19.27
N PHE A 97 11.03 0.62 19.54
CA PHE A 97 12.49 0.78 19.47
C PHE A 97 12.99 1.05 18.05
N ALA A 98 12.35 0.48 17.02
CA ALA A 98 12.65 0.82 15.64
C ALA A 98 12.49 2.31 15.38
N GLY A 99 11.36 2.90 15.82
CA GLY A 99 11.13 4.35 15.74
C GLY A 99 12.18 5.17 16.50
N VAL A 100 12.58 4.72 17.70
CA VAL A 100 13.66 5.36 18.48
C VAL A 100 14.98 5.34 17.69
N PHE A 101 15.36 4.19 17.12
CA PHE A 101 16.58 4.08 16.30
C PHE A 101 16.51 4.97 15.06
N GLN A 102 15.34 5.08 14.42
CA GLN A 102 15.14 5.98 13.27
C GLN A 102 15.31 7.45 13.64
N VAL A 103 14.77 7.88 14.78
CA VAL A 103 14.97 9.25 15.30
C VAL A 103 16.45 9.52 15.58
N ILE A 104 17.15 8.56 16.20
CA ILE A 104 18.60 8.64 16.45
C ILE A 104 19.37 8.78 15.13
N MET A 105 19.06 7.94 14.14
CA MET A 105 19.67 7.99 12.80
C MET A 105 19.41 9.34 12.10
N GLY A 106 18.20 9.88 12.18
CA GLY A 106 17.85 11.20 11.65
C GLY A 106 18.67 12.31 12.31
N PHE A 107 18.85 12.26 13.64
CA PHE A 107 19.70 13.20 14.38
C PHE A 107 21.17 13.14 13.94
N PHE A 108 21.70 11.93 13.74
CA PHE A 108 23.05 11.72 13.20
C PHE A 108 23.18 11.98 11.70
N ARG A 109 22.09 12.41 11.03
CA ARG A 109 22.02 12.69 9.60
C ARG A 109 22.38 11.49 8.72
N ALA A 110 21.99 10.30 9.14
CA ALA A 110 22.24 9.04 8.43
C ALA A 110 21.51 8.94 7.07
N GLY A 111 20.58 9.86 6.76
CA GLY A 111 19.89 9.93 5.47
C GLY A 111 20.81 10.18 4.27
N PHE A 112 22.07 10.58 4.49
CA PHE A 112 23.08 10.71 3.43
C PHE A 112 23.33 9.40 2.67
N ILE A 113 22.99 8.24 3.27
CA ILE A 113 23.09 6.92 2.63
C ILE A 113 22.30 6.86 1.32
N ALA A 114 21.18 7.58 1.22
CA ALA A 114 20.36 7.68 0.01
C ALA A 114 21.18 8.11 -1.22
N ALA A 115 22.17 8.99 -1.03
CA ALA A 115 23.00 9.53 -2.11
C ALA A 115 23.94 8.49 -2.74
N PHE A 116 24.19 7.36 -2.07
CA PHE A 116 25.06 6.30 -2.60
C PHE A 116 24.32 5.29 -3.48
N PHE A 117 22.99 5.34 -3.54
CA PHE A 117 22.22 4.42 -4.37
C PHE A 117 22.28 4.82 -5.84
N PRO A 118 22.83 3.97 -6.72
CA PRO A 118 22.86 4.27 -8.14
C PRO A 118 21.45 4.43 -8.71
N SER A 119 21.26 5.39 -9.61
CA SER A 119 19.96 5.59 -10.28
C SER A 119 19.47 4.36 -11.04
N THR A 120 20.39 3.48 -11.47
CA THR A 120 20.07 2.19 -12.11
C THR A 120 19.40 1.21 -11.15
N VAL A 121 19.80 1.20 -9.87
CA VAL A 121 19.19 0.36 -8.82
C VAL A 121 17.76 0.81 -8.55
N ILE A 122 17.53 2.12 -8.43
CA ILE A 122 16.18 2.69 -8.23
C ILE A 122 15.26 2.34 -9.40
N LYS A 123 15.74 2.47 -10.64
CA LYS A 123 14.97 2.08 -11.84
C LYS A 123 14.66 0.58 -11.85
N GLY A 124 15.64 -0.27 -11.47
CA GLY A 124 15.44 -1.71 -11.34
C GLY A 124 14.38 -2.06 -10.30
N LEU A 125 14.40 -1.39 -9.15
CA LEU A 125 13.40 -1.55 -8.09
C LEU A 125 11.99 -1.17 -8.57
N LEU A 126 11.84 0.00 -9.19
CA LEU A 126 10.54 0.46 -9.73
C LEU A 126 10.01 -0.48 -10.82
N ALA A 127 10.89 -0.98 -11.69
CA ALA A 127 10.53 -1.94 -12.72
C ALA A 127 10.09 -3.29 -12.11
N ALA A 128 10.82 -3.79 -11.12
CA ALA A 128 10.49 -5.04 -10.42
C ALA A 128 9.14 -4.92 -9.71
N ILE A 129 8.92 -3.85 -8.94
CA ILE A 129 7.62 -3.60 -8.27
C ILE A 129 6.50 -3.52 -9.30
N GLY A 130 6.70 -2.78 -10.39
CA GLY A 130 5.70 -2.66 -11.46
C GLY A 130 5.35 -4.01 -12.09
N ILE A 131 6.35 -4.85 -12.39
CA ILE A 131 6.14 -6.20 -12.93
C ILE A 131 5.39 -7.08 -11.92
N ILE A 132 5.82 -7.09 -10.65
CA ILE A 132 5.17 -7.89 -9.60
C ILE A 132 3.70 -7.48 -9.45
N LEU A 133 3.42 -6.17 -9.42
CA LEU A 133 2.05 -5.67 -9.36
C LEU A 133 1.23 -6.12 -10.57
N ILE A 134 1.76 -6.01 -11.80
CA ILE A 134 1.04 -6.50 -12.99
C ILE A 134 0.73 -7.99 -12.87
N LEU A 135 1.73 -8.80 -12.49
CA LEU A 135 1.56 -10.25 -12.36
C LEU A 135 0.51 -10.61 -11.31
N LYS A 136 0.54 -9.95 -10.14
CA LYS A 136 -0.39 -10.21 -9.04
C LYS A 136 -1.80 -9.65 -9.28
N GLN A 137 -1.97 -8.60 -10.09
CA GLN A 137 -3.30 -8.06 -10.39
C GLN A 137 -4.05 -8.80 -11.50
N ILE A 138 -3.39 -9.61 -12.33
CA ILE A 138 -4.08 -10.38 -13.40
C ILE A 138 -5.06 -11.43 -12.84
N PRO A 139 -4.70 -12.27 -11.84
CA PRO A 139 -5.63 -13.19 -11.19
C PRO A 139 -6.89 -12.49 -10.65
N HIS A 140 -6.70 -11.43 -9.87
CA HIS A 140 -7.80 -10.60 -9.33
C HIS A 140 -8.69 -10.03 -10.44
N LEU A 141 -8.10 -9.55 -11.54
CA LEU A 141 -8.84 -9.01 -12.69
C LEU A 141 -9.78 -10.06 -13.32
N LEU A 142 -9.36 -11.33 -13.34
CA LEU A 142 -10.11 -12.42 -13.96
C LEU A 142 -10.99 -13.19 -12.96
N GLY A 143 -11.02 -12.76 -11.70
CA GLY A 143 -11.82 -13.37 -10.63
C GLY A 143 -11.23 -14.68 -10.09
N HIS A 144 -9.92 -14.87 -10.22
CA HIS A 144 -9.19 -15.92 -9.53
C HIS A 144 -8.48 -15.30 -8.31
N ASP A 145 -9.11 -15.43 -7.12
CA ASP A 145 -8.61 -14.94 -5.83
C ASP A 145 -8.36 -16.12 -4.88
N PRO A 146 -7.29 -16.93 -5.09
CA PRO A 146 -6.83 -17.83 -4.04
C PRO A 146 -6.20 -17.05 -2.86
N ASP A 147 -5.56 -15.92 -3.18
CA ASP A 147 -4.76 -15.12 -2.25
C ASP A 147 -5.39 -13.76 -1.95
N LEU A 148 -4.96 -13.13 -0.86
CA LEU A 148 -5.46 -11.82 -0.44
C LEU A 148 -4.65 -10.67 -1.06
N VAL A 149 -5.34 -9.56 -1.31
CA VAL A 149 -4.77 -8.34 -1.93
C VAL A 149 -3.65 -7.76 -1.07
N GLY A 150 -2.39 -7.97 -1.46
CA GLY A 150 -1.21 -7.52 -0.72
C GLY A 150 -0.17 -8.61 -0.51
N GLU A 151 -0.48 -9.84 -0.89
CA GLU A 151 0.49 -10.93 -0.94
C GLU A 151 1.45 -10.80 -2.13
N MET A 152 2.69 -10.41 -1.82
CA MET A 152 3.71 -10.08 -2.83
C MET A 152 4.81 -11.15 -2.93
N ALA A 153 4.68 -12.26 -2.20
CA ALA A 153 5.61 -13.37 -2.27
C ALA A 153 5.50 -14.10 -3.62
N PHE A 154 6.64 -14.50 -4.17
CA PHE A 154 6.68 -15.25 -5.43
C PHE A 154 6.28 -16.71 -5.24
N ILE A 155 6.68 -17.29 -4.10
CA ILE A 155 6.26 -18.61 -3.64
C ILE A 155 5.21 -18.38 -2.55
N GLN A 156 4.05 -18.97 -2.73
CA GLN A 156 2.87 -18.75 -1.90
C GLN A 156 2.75 -19.85 -0.82
N PRO A 157 2.02 -19.58 0.28
CA PRO A 157 1.76 -20.53 1.35
C PRO A 157 1.05 -21.80 0.89
N ASP A 158 0.28 -21.73 -0.19
CA ASP A 158 -0.41 -22.87 -0.81
C ASP A 158 0.54 -23.77 -1.64
N GLY A 159 1.82 -23.41 -1.73
CA GLY A 159 2.85 -24.12 -2.49
C GLY A 159 2.87 -23.77 -3.98
N GLN A 160 2.03 -22.83 -4.43
CA GLN A 160 2.05 -22.31 -5.77
C GLN A 160 3.07 -21.19 -5.94
N SER A 161 3.32 -20.86 -7.20
CA SER A 161 4.07 -19.68 -7.59
C SER A 161 3.16 -18.72 -8.32
N THR A 162 3.53 -17.44 -8.36
CA THR A 162 2.83 -16.43 -9.16
C THR A 162 2.62 -16.87 -10.62
N PHE A 163 3.52 -17.68 -11.20
CA PHE A 163 3.34 -18.19 -12.56
C PHE A 163 2.35 -19.34 -12.65
N SER A 164 2.33 -20.26 -11.68
CA SER A 164 1.36 -21.35 -11.69
C SER A 164 -0.05 -20.84 -11.49
N GLU A 165 -0.24 -19.85 -10.62
CA GLU A 165 -1.53 -19.18 -10.46
C GLU A 165 -1.97 -18.45 -11.73
N LEU A 166 -1.05 -17.77 -12.41
CA LEU A 166 -1.37 -17.10 -13.67
C LEU A 166 -1.91 -18.11 -14.69
N ILE A 167 -1.31 -19.31 -14.74
CA ILE A 167 -1.78 -20.41 -15.60
C ILE A 167 -3.15 -20.89 -15.13
N GLN A 168 -3.34 -21.15 -13.83
CA GLN A 168 -4.63 -21.62 -13.27
C GLN A 168 -5.77 -20.62 -13.46
N THR A 169 -5.46 -19.32 -13.42
CA THR A 169 -6.40 -18.23 -13.66
C THR A 169 -7.07 -18.38 -15.03
N PHE A 170 -6.32 -18.75 -16.08
CA PHE A 170 -6.89 -18.96 -17.41
C PHE A 170 -7.89 -20.13 -17.48
N PHE A 171 -7.82 -21.07 -16.53
CA PHE A 171 -8.75 -22.20 -16.43
C PHE A 171 -9.94 -21.96 -15.49
N SER A 172 -9.92 -20.88 -14.71
CA SER A 172 -10.90 -20.59 -13.66
C SER A 172 -11.36 -19.13 -13.69
N ILE A 173 -11.62 -18.62 -14.90
CA ILE A 173 -12.09 -17.25 -15.12
C ILE A 173 -13.52 -17.10 -14.59
N GLN A 174 -13.74 -16.13 -13.71
CA GLN A 174 -15.08 -15.71 -13.31
C GLN A 174 -15.59 -14.63 -14.28
N PRO A 175 -16.65 -14.88 -15.07
CA PRO A 175 -17.08 -13.95 -16.12
C PRO A 175 -17.45 -12.55 -15.60
N GLY A 176 -18.05 -12.47 -14.41
CA GLY A 176 -18.43 -11.21 -13.77
C GLY A 176 -17.24 -10.31 -13.46
N ALA A 177 -16.27 -10.85 -12.71
CA ALA A 177 -15.04 -10.13 -12.35
C ALA A 177 -14.24 -9.72 -13.60
N ALA A 178 -14.06 -10.65 -14.54
CA ALA A 178 -13.37 -10.39 -15.81
C ALA A 178 -14.04 -9.28 -16.63
N MET A 179 -15.38 -9.26 -16.70
CA MET A 179 -16.12 -8.23 -17.41
C MET A 179 -15.93 -6.85 -16.75
N ILE A 180 -16.07 -6.76 -15.42
CA ILE A 180 -15.85 -5.51 -14.69
C ILE A 180 -14.41 -5.03 -14.87
N GLY A 181 -13.44 -5.92 -14.71
CA GLY A 181 -12.01 -5.63 -14.83
C GLY A 181 -11.63 -5.11 -16.22
N LEU A 182 -12.04 -5.82 -17.28
CA LEU A 182 -11.74 -5.43 -18.66
C LEU A 182 -12.44 -4.13 -19.06
N LEU A 183 -13.69 -3.92 -18.65
CA LEU A 183 -14.39 -2.65 -18.88
C LEU A 183 -13.73 -1.49 -18.14
N SER A 184 -13.26 -1.73 -16.91
CA SER A 184 -12.53 -0.76 -16.10
C SER A 184 -11.20 -0.36 -16.76
N LEU A 185 -10.41 -1.34 -17.23
CA LEU A 185 -9.18 -1.07 -17.97
C LEU A 185 -9.46 -0.33 -19.29
N GLY A 186 -10.47 -0.77 -20.04
CA GLY A 186 -10.89 -0.11 -21.27
C GLY A 186 -11.30 1.34 -21.03
N PHE A 187 -12.04 1.61 -19.95
CA PHE A 187 -12.42 2.95 -19.52
C PHE A 187 -11.19 3.82 -19.23
N LEU A 188 -10.22 3.33 -18.45
CA LEU A 188 -8.99 4.06 -18.14
C LEU A 188 -8.19 4.40 -19.40
N PHE A 189 -7.98 3.43 -20.29
CA PHE A 189 -7.26 3.65 -21.53
C PHE A 189 -7.95 4.64 -22.47
N PHE A 190 -9.29 4.60 -22.53
CA PHE A 190 -10.06 5.53 -23.32
C PHE A 190 -10.04 6.94 -22.73
N TRP A 191 -10.16 7.05 -21.39
CA TRP A 191 -10.14 8.31 -20.67
C TRP A 191 -8.85 9.10 -20.94
N ASP A 192 -7.69 8.43 -20.90
CA ASP A 192 -6.39 9.07 -21.11
C ASP A 192 -6.16 9.54 -22.56
N LYS A 193 -6.86 8.95 -23.54
CA LYS A 193 -6.78 9.36 -24.96
C LYS A 193 -7.62 10.60 -25.27
N VAL A 194 -8.70 10.84 -24.54
CA VAL A 194 -9.61 11.96 -24.80
C VAL A 194 -9.18 13.21 -24.03
N LYS A 195 -8.65 14.21 -24.74
CA LYS A 195 -8.12 15.44 -24.14
C LYS A 195 -9.11 16.15 -23.19
N ARG A 196 -10.40 16.22 -23.54
CA ARG A 196 -11.46 16.82 -22.70
C ARG A 196 -11.67 16.07 -21.38
N LEU A 197 -11.54 14.74 -21.39
CA LEU A 197 -11.69 13.91 -20.19
C LEU A 197 -10.45 14.01 -19.31
N LYS A 198 -9.26 14.09 -19.91
CA LYS A 198 -8.00 14.30 -19.20
C LYS A 198 -7.92 15.63 -18.45
N GLU A 199 -8.62 16.66 -18.94
CA GLU A 199 -8.70 17.98 -18.30
C GLU A 199 -9.81 18.06 -17.22
N ASN A 200 -10.58 16.98 -17.02
CA ASN A 200 -11.63 16.93 -16.01
C ASN A 200 -11.01 16.95 -14.60
N PRO A 201 -11.56 17.75 -13.65
CA PRO A 201 -11.11 17.77 -12.26
C PRO A 201 -11.31 16.43 -11.52
N ILE A 202 -12.21 15.55 -11.98
CA ILE A 202 -12.48 14.28 -11.32
C ILE A 202 -11.45 13.22 -11.76
N PRO A 203 -10.73 12.57 -10.84
CA PRO A 203 -9.81 11.49 -11.17
C PRO A 203 -10.52 10.30 -11.84
N SER A 204 -9.95 9.78 -12.92
CA SER A 204 -10.49 8.62 -13.65
C SER A 204 -10.64 7.39 -12.77
N ALA A 205 -9.69 7.15 -11.86
CA ALA A 205 -9.72 6.04 -10.90
C ALA A 205 -10.99 6.05 -10.03
N LEU A 206 -11.47 7.22 -9.58
CA LEU A 206 -12.69 7.30 -8.77
C LEU A 206 -13.93 6.90 -9.58
N LEU A 207 -14.00 7.34 -10.84
CA LEU A 207 -15.10 6.98 -11.73
C LEU A 207 -15.11 5.50 -12.08
N VAL A 208 -13.93 4.88 -12.19
CA VAL A 208 -13.80 3.44 -12.39
C VAL A 208 -14.33 2.65 -11.20
N VAL A 209 -14.05 3.07 -9.97
CA VAL A 209 -14.61 2.44 -8.78
C VAL A 209 -16.14 2.52 -8.79
N LEU A 210 -16.70 3.69 -9.10
CA LEU A 210 -18.16 3.86 -9.23
C LEU A 210 -18.74 3.00 -10.36
N LEU A 211 -18.06 2.90 -11.49
CA LEU A 211 -18.43 2.02 -12.60
C LEU A 211 -18.45 0.56 -12.15
N GLY A 212 -17.43 0.10 -11.42
CA GLY A 212 -17.37 -1.26 -10.89
C GLY A 212 -18.52 -1.57 -9.93
N ILE A 213 -18.82 -0.66 -9.00
CA ILE A 213 -19.97 -0.78 -8.08
C ILE A 213 -21.28 -0.87 -8.87
N PHE A 214 -21.46 0.01 -9.85
CA PHE A 214 -22.66 0.05 -10.68
C PHE A 214 -22.83 -1.21 -11.51
N LEU A 215 -21.76 -1.70 -12.15
CA LEU A 215 -21.78 -2.93 -12.95
C LEU A 215 -22.06 -4.15 -12.07
N ASN A 216 -21.44 -4.25 -10.89
CA ASN A 216 -21.70 -5.35 -9.96
C ASN A 216 -23.16 -5.34 -9.50
N TYR A 217 -23.71 -4.16 -9.20
CA TYR A 217 -25.12 -4.02 -8.83
C TYR A 217 -26.07 -4.41 -9.96
N LEU A 218 -25.77 -4.05 -11.21
CA LEU A 218 -26.53 -4.48 -12.38
C LEU A 218 -26.47 -6.01 -12.57
N MET A 219 -25.28 -6.61 -12.44
CA MET A 219 -25.11 -8.06 -12.54
C MET A 219 -25.96 -8.78 -11.50
N LYS A 220 -25.99 -8.31 -10.25
CA LYS A 220 -26.83 -8.87 -9.20
C LYS A 220 -28.32 -8.93 -9.57
N ILE A 221 -28.82 -7.99 -10.36
CA ILE A 221 -30.23 -7.93 -10.79
C ILE A 221 -30.48 -8.78 -12.04
N PHE A 222 -29.63 -8.64 -13.06
CA PHE A 222 -29.88 -9.21 -14.40
C PHE A 222 -29.21 -10.57 -14.63
N PHE A 223 -28.04 -10.80 -14.02
CA PHE A 223 -27.23 -12.02 -14.17
C PHE A 223 -26.61 -12.44 -12.83
N PRO A 224 -27.42 -12.99 -11.88
CA PRO A 224 -26.95 -13.29 -10.53
C PRO A 224 -25.76 -14.24 -10.46
N GLU A 225 -25.60 -15.15 -11.44
CA GLU A 225 -24.46 -16.05 -11.52
C GLU A 225 -23.12 -15.33 -11.79
N TRP A 226 -23.17 -14.09 -12.27
CA TRP A 226 -21.99 -13.27 -12.55
C TRP A 226 -21.77 -12.19 -11.47
N GLU A 227 -22.52 -12.23 -10.37
CA GLU A 227 -22.27 -11.35 -9.23
C GLU A 227 -20.84 -11.58 -8.70
N VAL A 228 -20.10 -10.49 -8.50
CA VAL A 228 -18.80 -10.55 -7.82
C VAL A 228 -19.07 -10.86 -6.36
N THR A 229 -18.71 -12.07 -5.95
CA THR A 229 -18.97 -12.61 -4.61
C THR A 229 -18.17 -11.89 -3.55
N HIS A 230 -18.61 -12.01 -2.29
CA HIS A 230 -17.99 -11.38 -1.14
C HIS A 230 -16.49 -11.69 -0.95
N SER A 231 -15.98 -12.78 -1.52
CA SER A 231 -14.55 -13.13 -1.53
C SER A 231 -13.69 -12.12 -2.29
N HIS A 232 -14.21 -11.53 -3.36
CA HIS A 232 -13.48 -10.56 -4.21
C HIS A 232 -13.70 -9.11 -3.77
N LEU A 233 -14.51 -8.88 -2.74
CA LEU A 233 -14.77 -7.55 -2.19
C LEU A 233 -13.87 -7.30 -0.98
N VAL A 234 -13.47 -6.05 -0.80
CA VAL A 234 -12.65 -5.63 0.35
C VAL A 234 -13.47 -5.81 1.63
N GLN A 235 -13.07 -6.77 2.46
CA GLN A 235 -13.73 -7.04 3.73
C GLN A 235 -13.10 -6.18 4.83
N LEU A 236 -13.87 -5.20 5.31
CA LEU A 236 -13.45 -4.40 6.45
C LEU A 236 -13.78 -5.14 7.75
N PRO A 237 -12.85 -5.23 8.72
CA PRO A 237 -13.20 -5.68 10.06
C PRO A 237 -14.12 -4.64 10.70
N ILE A 238 -15.39 -5.00 10.92
CA ILE A 238 -16.40 -4.12 11.53
C ILE A 238 -16.42 -4.40 13.03
N ALA A 239 -16.12 -3.39 13.85
CA ALA A 239 -16.40 -3.45 15.28
C ALA A 239 -17.91 -3.30 15.49
N ALA A 240 -18.55 -4.21 16.23
CA ALA A 240 -19.96 -4.08 16.56
C ALA A 240 -20.19 -2.98 17.60
N ASN A 241 -19.21 -2.75 18.48
CA ASN A 241 -19.27 -1.79 19.57
C ASN A 241 -17.96 -1.01 19.73
N SER A 242 -18.01 0.17 20.36
CA SER A 242 -16.82 0.97 20.67
C SER A 242 -15.80 0.21 21.52
N ALA A 243 -16.25 -0.65 22.45
CA ALA A 243 -15.37 -1.50 23.25
C ALA A 243 -14.57 -2.51 22.40
N GLU A 244 -15.16 -3.09 21.36
CA GLU A 244 -14.47 -3.99 20.42
C GLU A 244 -13.49 -3.22 19.54
N ALA A 245 -13.84 -1.98 19.15
CA ALA A 245 -12.93 -1.10 18.41
C ALA A 245 -11.65 -0.81 19.21
N PHE A 246 -11.77 -0.58 20.52
CA PHE A 246 -10.61 -0.42 21.40
C PHE A 246 -9.86 -1.73 21.65
N ALA A 247 -10.55 -2.88 21.65
CA ALA A 247 -9.91 -4.19 21.78
C ALA A 247 -9.00 -4.55 20.59
N PHE A 248 -9.24 -3.98 19.40
CA PHE A 248 -8.34 -4.13 18.25
C PHE A 248 -7.02 -3.38 18.42
N ILE A 249 -6.95 -2.39 19.32
CA ILE A 249 -5.72 -1.66 19.63
C ILE A 249 -4.95 -2.46 20.68
N GLN A 250 -4.03 -3.29 20.20
CA GLN A 250 -3.09 -3.99 21.07
C GLN A 250 -1.96 -3.05 21.48
N LEU A 251 -1.54 -3.14 22.75
CA LEU A 251 -0.43 -2.35 23.28
C LEU A 251 0.88 -3.17 23.30
N PRO A 252 2.03 -2.49 23.26
CA PRO A 252 3.33 -3.14 23.43
C PRO A 252 3.44 -3.89 24.75
N ASP A 253 4.04 -5.09 24.74
CA ASP A 253 4.32 -5.86 25.95
C ASP A 253 5.63 -5.39 26.62
N PHE A 254 5.52 -4.43 27.53
CA PHE A 254 6.66 -3.90 28.29
C PHE A 254 7.32 -4.90 29.24
N SER A 255 6.74 -6.08 29.48
CA SER A 255 7.40 -7.12 30.27
C SER A 255 8.66 -7.65 29.56
N GLN A 256 8.72 -7.53 28.22
CA GLN A 256 9.83 -8.00 27.40
C GLN A 256 11.00 -7.01 27.27
N LEU A 257 11.05 -5.94 28.06
CA LEU A 257 12.14 -4.96 28.01
C LEU A 257 13.54 -5.55 28.26
N ILE A 258 13.62 -6.69 28.97
CA ILE A 258 14.87 -7.38 29.26
C ILE A 258 15.31 -8.27 28.08
N ASN A 259 14.40 -8.61 27.16
CA ASN A 259 14.66 -9.50 26.04
C ASN A 259 15.56 -8.81 24.99
N PRO A 260 16.81 -9.29 24.77
CA PRO A 260 17.72 -8.67 23.80
C PRO A 260 17.20 -8.72 22.36
N SER A 261 16.39 -9.73 22.03
CA SER A 261 15.83 -9.90 20.69
C SER A 261 14.96 -8.70 20.27
N ILE A 262 14.25 -8.07 21.21
CA ILE A 262 13.42 -6.88 20.93
C ILE A 262 14.22 -5.75 20.30
N TYR A 263 15.42 -5.50 20.83
CA TYR A 263 16.30 -4.43 20.34
C TYR A 263 16.93 -4.79 19.00
N LEU A 264 17.30 -6.07 18.81
CA LEU A 264 17.83 -6.55 17.53
C LEU A 264 16.76 -6.45 16.43
N THR A 265 15.55 -6.93 16.70
CA THR A 265 14.40 -6.78 15.81
C THR A 265 14.13 -5.32 15.49
N GLY A 266 14.06 -4.47 16.52
CA GLY A 266 13.85 -3.03 16.35
C GLY A 266 14.91 -2.38 15.48
N PHE A 267 16.18 -2.75 15.66
CA PHE A 267 17.28 -2.24 14.85
C PHE A 267 17.20 -2.71 13.38
N VAL A 268 16.93 -4.00 13.16
CA VAL A 268 16.76 -4.56 11.80
C VAL A 268 15.61 -3.87 11.07
N VAL A 269 14.44 -3.75 11.73
CA VAL A 269 13.27 -3.08 11.16
C VAL A 269 13.59 -1.61 10.87
N ALA A 270 14.24 -0.89 11.80
CA ALA A 270 14.64 0.50 11.60
C ALA A 270 15.53 0.67 10.36
N MET A 271 16.56 -0.17 10.23
CA MET A 271 17.51 -0.11 9.12
C MET A 271 16.81 -0.37 7.77
N VAL A 272 16.05 -1.46 7.65
CA VAL A 272 15.39 -1.81 6.39
C VAL A 272 14.32 -0.78 6.04
N ALA A 273 13.48 -0.38 7.00
CA ALA A 273 12.44 0.62 6.77
C ALA A 273 13.00 2.00 6.41
N SER A 274 14.11 2.43 7.03
CA SER A 274 14.78 3.67 6.66
C SER A 274 15.37 3.62 5.25
N LEU A 275 16.00 2.52 4.87
CA LEU A 275 16.52 2.35 3.52
C LEU A 275 15.41 2.37 2.47
N GLU A 276 14.32 1.64 2.69
CA GLU A 276 13.17 1.62 1.78
C GLU A 276 12.53 3.01 1.67
N THR A 277 12.37 3.72 2.79
CA THR A 277 11.82 5.08 2.82
C THR A 277 12.69 6.05 2.03
N LEU A 278 14.02 6.02 2.22
CA LEU A 278 14.95 6.90 1.50
C LEU A 278 14.96 6.63 -0.01
N LEU A 279 14.90 5.37 -0.42
CA LEU A 279 14.81 4.97 -1.83
C LEU A 279 13.50 5.43 -2.47
N ASN A 280 12.39 5.27 -1.76
CA ASN A 280 11.08 5.73 -2.21
C ASN A 280 11.01 7.26 -2.28
N LEU A 281 11.64 7.97 -1.34
CA LEU A 281 11.73 9.43 -1.35
C LEU A 281 12.43 9.92 -2.62
N GLU A 282 13.62 9.37 -2.92
CA GLU A 282 14.41 9.72 -4.10
C GLU A 282 13.70 9.34 -5.43
N ALA A 283 12.94 8.24 -5.44
CA ALA A 283 12.12 7.84 -6.58
C ALA A 283 10.95 8.80 -6.81
N VAL A 284 10.26 9.20 -5.74
CA VAL A 284 9.09 10.08 -5.79
C VAL A 284 9.49 11.52 -6.14
N ASP A 285 10.58 12.05 -5.59
CA ASP A 285 11.11 13.38 -5.94
C ASP A 285 11.45 13.48 -7.44
N LYS A 286 11.92 12.38 -8.05
CA LYS A 286 12.16 12.31 -9.51
C LYS A 286 10.89 12.32 -10.36
N LEU A 287 9.76 11.88 -9.79
CA LEU A 287 8.45 11.90 -10.45
C LEU A 287 7.70 13.21 -10.21
N ASP A 288 8.09 14.02 -9.21
CA ASP A 288 7.45 15.30 -8.90
C ASP A 288 7.58 16.26 -10.10
N PRO A 289 6.46 16.67 -10.74
CA PRO A 289 6.48 17.63 -11.85
C PRO A 289 7.12 18.97 -11.47
N LEU A 290 7.07 19.33 -10.18
CA LEU A 290 7.63 20.56 -9.64
C LEU A 290 9.11 20.42 -9.25
N ARG A 291 9.68 19.21 -9.34
CA ARG A 291 11.08 18.89 -8.99
C ARG A 291 11.49 19.42 -7.61
N ARG A 292 10.61 19.31 -6.62
CA ARG A 292 10.94 19.66 -5.24
C ARG A 292 11.82 18.57 -4.65
N HIS A 293 12.70 18.97 -3.73
CA HIS A 293 13.58 18.06 -3.01
C HIS A 293 13.13 17.93 -1.56
N SER A 294 12.97 16.68 -1.13
CA SER A 294 12.55 16.33 0.22
C SER A 294 13.76 16.15 1.15
N PRO A 295 13.70 16.57 2.42
CA PRO A 295 14.82 16.46 3.36
C PRO A 295 14.98 15.01 3.89
N PRO A 296 16.05 14.28 3.57
CA PRO A 296 16.17 12.84 3.88
C PRO A 296 16.39 12.50 5.36
N ASN A 297 16.76 13.49 6.19
CA ASN A 297 17.03 13.28 7.62
C ASN A 297 15.84 13.62 8.53
N ARG A 298 14.76 14.14 7.95
CA ARG A 298 13.58 14.63 8.67
C ARG A 298 12.47 13.58 8.62
#